data_AF-A0A7R9ZWK3-F1
#
_entry.id   AF-A0A7R9ZWK3-F1
#
_cell.length_a   1.000
_cell.length_b   1.000
_cell.length_c   1.000
_cell.angle_alpha   90.00
_cell.angle_beta   90.00
_cell.angle_gamma   90.00
#
_symmetry.space_group_name_H-M   'P 1'
#
loop_
_entity.id
_entity.type
_entity.pdbx_description
1 polymer ?
#
loop_
_entity_poly.entity_id
_entity_poly.type
_entity_poly.pdbx_seq_one_letter_code
_entity_poly.pdbx_strand_id
1 'polypeptide(L)'
;MSGDAAVDPTELPPGRPQRELDIVSLEGLEDLVDNDAPGRALIKSRDFPELYGLEVQPADIKVVLYDANSVDSFTACFVARMALGDSARYEGVDRSTVVEELSVDVSGQVVAMLGVCWSLEAMHDLVAECDWLLIVETHVSVMRELEQFAYPSAVRILESEMGAGALAWNLFYPGAPVPPLLRALEDAELGRGALLNATAFADGFQAAFDLEPPRGELHCADSAFEEMELMLDGGGRASIIRAVEVGAALAEGIWAECQEADSRRSVRALRSFPAWRCALVNLASPLAGRVAEHLAAALAAEGGDLAEKRSFAAAFEVRRRGVRVTLRSPPGGPDVSEIARQHGGSGRPNRAFFSAPFDTWEDLWVQPEPVLWDVVAAGPRCLSLRRGELVAVARRGERFKDAPFDQWSWGCRIGDHSVEGWIPTLAHTLYVATRSAPATAPGIQVVEEGDLLVARGQRGQYFWGWNHRGGCLGGGLQGWFPYADDTWQPVHPASALDFVTASSGGA
;
A
#
# COMPACT_ATOMS: atom_id res chain seq x y z
N MET A 1 10.04 27.49 48.13
CA MET A 1 11.40 27.40 47.59
C MET A 1 11.55 25.99 47.05
N SER A 2 11.17 25.85 45.78
CA SER A 2 11.33 24.67 44.95
C SER A 2 12.80 24.51 44.61
N GLY A 3 13.37 23.33 44.87
CA GLY A 3 14.64 22.93 44.29
C GLY A 3 14.34 22.17 43.01
N ASP A 4 14.27 22.88 41.89
CA ASP A 4 14.34 22.27 40.57
C ASP A 4 15.75 21.69 40.38
N ALA A 5 15.86 20.37 40.41
CA ALA A 5 17.05 19.70 39.91
C ALA A 5 17.04 19.87 38.39
N ALA A 6 17.93 20.72 37.89
CA ALA A 6 18.15 20.92 36.46
C ALA A 6 18.55 19.59 35.82
N VAL A 7 17.71 19.10 34.91
CA VAL A 7 18.00 17.95 34.05
C VAL A 7 19.12 18.36 33.09
N ASP A 8 20.22 17.60 33.08
CA ASP A 8 21.37 17.84 32.23
C ASP A 8 20.98 17.66 30.75
N PRO A 9 21.05 18.71 29.91
CA PRO A 9 20.68 18.62 28.50
C PRO A 9 21.64 17.76 27.66
N THR A 10 22.70 17.20 28.26
CA THR A 10 23.63 16.25 27.61
C THR A 10 23.33 14.79 27.95
N GLU A 11 22.45 14.49 28.90
CA GLU A 11 21.93 13.15 29.09
C GLU A 11 20.89 12.86 28.00
N LEU A 12 21.34 12.15 26.96
CA LEU A 12 20.42 11.48 26.05
C LEU A 12 19.48 10.60 26.90
N PRO A 13 18.15 10.60 26.64
CA PRO A 13 17.26 9.63 27.28
C PRO A 13 17.86 8.24 27.08
N PRO A 14 17.74 7.33 28.07
CA PRO A 14 18.28 5.98 27.94
C PRO A 14 17.88 5.46 26.57
N GLY A 15 18.89 5.11 25.76
CA GLY A 15 18.65 4.68 24.40
C GLY A 15 17.58 3.59 24.44
N ARG A 16 16.60 3.68 23.50
CA ARG A 16 15.57 2.63 23.37
C ARG A 16 16.28 1.27 23.49
N PRO A 17 15.84 0.37 24.38
CA PRO A 17 16.49 -0.92 24.54
C PRO A 17 16.68 -1.52 23.14
N GLN A 18 17.94 -1.74 22.77
CA GLN A 18 18.28 -2.37 21.49
C GLN A 18 17.69 -3.77 21.53
N ARG A 19 16.66 -3.99 20.70
CA ARG A 19 15.90 -5.24 20.62
C ARG A 19 16.76 -6.28 19.90
N GLU A 20 17.38 -7.20 20.64
CA GLU A 20 18.04 -8.36 20.06
C GLU A 20 17.02 -9.48 19.78
N LEU A 21 16.85 -9.75 18.48
CA LEU A 21 16.42 -10.99 17.80
C LEU A 21 15.00 -11.02 17.19
N ASP A 22 15.03 -10.95 15.85
CA ASP A 22 13.97 -11.29 14.89
C ASP A 22 14.15 -12.73 14.32
N ILE A 23 14.90 -13.60 15.00
CA ILE A 23 15.26 -14.91 14.46
C ILE A 23 14.68 -15.98 15.37
N VAL A 24 13.49 -16.47 15.02
CA VAL A 24 13.18 -17.90 15.22
C VAL A 24 14.31 -18.62 14.50
N SER A 25 15.12 -19.38 15.25
CA SER A 25 16.19 -20.15 14.63
C SER A 25 15.56 -21.07 13.58
N LEU A 26 16.31 -21.32 12.49
CA LEU A 26 15.92 -22.09 11.30
C LEU A 26 15.45 -23.54 11.59
N GLU A 27 15.30 -23.94 12.85
CA GLU A 27 14.83 -25.25 13.33
C GLU A 27 13.37 -25.21 13.87
N GLY A 28 12.81 -24.01 14.07
CA GLY A 28 11.45 -23.52 13.79
C GLY A 28 10.15 -24.22 14.23
N LEU A 29 10.13 -25.26 15.05
CA LEU A 29 8.90 -25.61 15.81
C LEU A 29 9.19 -25.88 17.29
N GLU A 30 10.31 -26.54 17.57
CA GLU A 30 10.74 -26.82 18.94
C GLU A 30 11.17 -25.54 19.66
N ASP A 31 11.85 -24.60 18.99
CA ASP A 31 12.22 -23.30 19.59
C ASP A 31 11.02 -22.39 19.90
N LEU A 32 9.92 -22.56 19.17
CA LEU A 32 8.69 -21.81 19.40
C LEU A 32 7.87 -22.41 20.55
N VAL A 33 7.93 -23.74 20.73
CA VAL A 33 7.05 -24.51 21.62
C VAL A 33 7.74 -24.95 22.92
N ASP A 34 9.06 -25.09 22.94
CA ASP A 34 9.81 -25.42 24.14
C ASP A 34 9.88 -24.21 25.07
N ASN A 35 9.30 -24.37 26.25
CA ASN A 35 9.27 -23.32 27.24
C ASN A 35 10.68 -22.96 27.76
N ASP A 36 11.63 -23.89 27.64
CA ASP A 36 12.98 -23.82 28.19
C ASP A 36 14.05 -23.50 27.11
N ALA A 37 13.65 -23.21 25.87
CA ALA A 37 14.57 -22.88 24.79
C ALA A 37 15.44 -21.65 25.14
N PRO A 38 16.78 -21.71 25.00
CA PRO A 38 17.69 -20.63 25.41
C PRO A 38 17.42 -19.28 24.71
N GLY A 39 16.81 -19.31 23.52
CA GLY A 39 16.46 -18.13 22.73
C GLY A 39 15.14 -17.46 23.10
N ARG A 40 14.34 -18.03 24.00
CA ARG A 40 12.97 -17.57 24.29
C ARG A 40 12.91 -16.18 24.92
N ALA A 41 13.89 -15.84 25.76
CA ALA A 41 14.00 -14.53 26.40
C ALA A 41 14.33 -13.38 25.42
N LEU A 42 14.71 -13.71 24.18
CA LEU A 42 15.11 -12.77 23.14
C LEU A 42 13.95 -12.46 22.17
N ILE A 43 12.80 -13.10 22.34
CA ILE A 43 11.61 -12.85 21.53
C ILE A 43 10.97 -11.52 21.99
N LYS A 44 10.76 -10.58 21.05
CA LYS A 44 10.20 -9.22 21.28
C LYS A 44 9.08 -9.21 22.34
N SER A 45 9.43 -8.87 23.57
CA SER A 45 8.51 -8.43 24.61
C SER A 45 8.51 -6.90 24.60
N ARG A 46 7.34 -6.30 24.41
CA ARG A 46 7.18 -4.85 24.41
C ARG A 46 6.64 -4.42 25.76
N ASP A 47 7.35 -3.49 26.40
CA ASP A 47 6.84 -2.76 27.55
C ASP A 47 5.96 -1.57 27.09
N PHE A 48 5.19 -0.99 28.00
CA PHE A 48 4.17 0.02 27.70
C PHE A 48 4.41 1.30 28.50
N PRO A 49 5.52 2.01 28.26
CA PRO A 49 5.79 3.28 28.94
C PRO A 49 4.72 4.34 28.68
N GLU A 50 3.93 4.19 27.60
CA GLU A 50 2.80 5.08 27.30
C GLU A 50 1.69 5.04 28.37
N LEU A 51 1.65 3.99 29.20
CA LEU A 51 0.69 3.82 30.29
C LEU A 51 1.24 4.26 31.65
N TYR A 52 2.53 4.59 31.74
CA TYR A 52 3.16 4.87 33.03
C TYR A 52 2.68 6.18 33.62
N GLY A 53 2.19 6.12 34.86
CA GLY A 53 1.68 7.29 35.58
C GLY A 53 0.29 7.74 35.14
N LEU A 54 -0.37 7.00 34.24
CA LEU A 54 -1.78 7.22 33.91
C LEU A 54 -2.69 6.54 34.93
N GLU A 55 -3.88 7.12 35.12
CA GLU A 55 -4.92 6.56 35.99
C GLU A 55 -5.60 5.33 35.40
N VAL A 56 -5.48 5.12 34.08
CA VAL A 56 -6.04 3.97 33.36
C VAL A 56 -5.02 2.84 33.23
N GLN A 57 -5.47 1.62 33.51
CA GLN A 57 -4.70 0.39 33.34
C GLN A 57 -5.44 -0.57 32.38
N PRO A 58 -4.75 -1.56 31.78
CA PRO A 58 -5.40 -2.52 30.88
C PRO A 58 -6.57 -3.28 31.54
N ALA A 59 -6.52 -3.51 32.86
CA ALA A 59 -7.61 -4.17 33.60
C ALA A 59 -8.90 -3.31 33.72
N ASP A 60 -8.81 -2.00 33.46
CA ASP A 60 -9.95 -1.09 33.53
C ASP A 60 -10.79 -1.09 32.26
N ILE A 61 -10.28 -1.65 31.15
CA ILE A 61 -10.96 -1.74 29.87
C ILE A 61 -12.33 -2.43 30.03
N LYS A 62 -13.38 -1.79 29.52
CA LYS A 62 -14.77 -2.28 29.53
C LYS A 62 -15.33 -2.56 28.15
N VAL A 63 -14.75 -1.98 27.11
CA VAL A 63 -15.13 -2.24 25.72
C VAL A 63 -13.88 -2.51 24.91
N VAL A 64 -13.89 -3.58 24.12
CA VAL A 64 -12.84 -3.94 23.18
C VAL A 64 -13.42 -3.95 21.77
N LEU A 65 -12.89 -3.08 20.92
CA LEU A 65 -13.19 -3.01 19.49
C LEU A 65 -12.04 -3.64 18.70
N TYR A 66 -12.36 -4.48 17.73
CA TYR A 66 -11.38 -5.14 16.86
C TYR A 66 -11.85 -5.15 15.39
N ASP A 67 -10.92 -5.26 14.44
CA ASP A 67 -11.24 -5.37 13.01
C ASP A 67 -11.70 -6.79 12.69
N ALA A 68 -12.98 -6.93 12.36
CA ALA A 68 -13.58 -8.20 11.96
C ALA A 68 -13.09 -8.70 10.58
N ASN A 69 -12.19 -7.99 9.91
CA ASN A 69 -11.52 -8.45 8.69
C ASN A 69 -10.09 -8.96 8.95
N SER A 70 -9.64 -9.01 10.20
CA SER A 70 -8.27 -9.35 10.58
C SER A 70 -8.24 -10.42 11.65
N VAL A 71 -7.66 -11.59 11.31
CA VAL A 71 -7.40 -12.67 12.26
C VAL A 71 -6.44 -12.22 13.37
N ASP A 72 -5.45 -11.38 13.05
CA ASP A 72 -4.50 -10.83 14.04
C ASP A 72 -5.19 -9.88 15.03
N SER A 73 -6.13 -9.06 14.54
CA SER A 73 -6.95 -8.18 15.39
C SER A 73 -7.95 -8.99 16.24
N PHE A 74 -8.59 -10.01 15.68
CA PHE A 74 -9.44 -10.92 16.46
C PHE A 74 -8.64 -11.70 17.50
N THR A 75 -7.40 -12.08 17.19
CA THR A 75 -6.48 -12.68 18.15
C THR A 75 -6.18 -11.73 19.30
N ALA A 76 -5.99 -10.43 19.03
CA ALA A 76 -5.83 -9.41 20.07
C ALA A 76 -7.08 -9.31 20.97
N CYS A 77 -8.27 -9.35 20.37
CA CYS A 77 -9.54 -9.39 21.10
C CYS A 77 -9.65 -10.64 21.98
N PHE A 78 -9.30 -11.82 21.45
CA PHE A 78 -9.29 -13.07 22.19
C PHE A 78 -8.36 -13.01 23.41
N VAL A 79 -7.15 -12.46 23.26
CA VAL A 79 -6.23 -12.24 24.37
C VAL A 79 -6.82 -11.30 25.42
N ALA A 80 -7.47 -10.20 24.99
CA ALA A 80 -8.17 -9.31 25.91
C ALA A 80 -9.29 -10.06 26.65
N ARG A 81 -10.04 -10.92 25.97
CA ARG A 81 -11.08 -11.77 26.58
C ARG A 81 -10.52 -12.72 27.61
N MET A 82 -9.37 -13.34 27.38
CA MET A 82 -8.72 -14.20 28.38
C MET A 82 -8.38 -13.43 29.67
N ALA A 83 -8.06 -12.14 29.57
CA ALA A 83 -7.69 -11.31 30.72
C ALA A 83 -8.89 -10.66 31.42
N LEU A 84 -9.89 -10.22 30.64
CA LEU A 84 -11.01 -9.41 31.14
C LEU A 84 -12.30 -10.21 31.35
N GLY A 85 -12.49 -11.34 30.67
CA GLY A 85 -13.68 -12.19 30.79
C GLY A 85 -14.99 -11.42 30.61
N ASP A 86 -15.97 -11.69 31.48
CA ASP A 86 -17.28 -11.01 31.48
C ASP A 86 -17.26 -9.56 31.97
N SER A 87 -16.10 -9.06 32.42
CA SER A 87 -15.96 -7.68 32.90
C SER A 87 -15.85 -6.64 31.78
N ALA A 88 -15.72 -7.10 30.54
CA ALA A 88 -15.71 -6.28 29.33
C ALA A 88 -16.71 -6.82 28.28
N ARG A 89 -17.01 -5.96 27.30
CA ARG A 89 -17.77 -6.26 26.09
C ARG A 89 -16.82 -6.24 24.90
N TYR A 90 -17.10 -7.05 23.89
CA TYR A 90 -16.25 -7.21 22.71
C TYR A 90 -17.10 -6.96 21.48
N GLU A 91 -16.63 -6.18 20.52
CA GLU A 91 -17.39 -5.90 19.30
C GLU A 91 -16.47 -5.89 18.06
N GLY A 92 -16.83 -6.71 17.08
CA GLY A 92 -16.17 -6.78 15.79
C GLY A 92 -16.67 -5.70 14.84
N VAL A 93 -15.79 -4.77 14.49
CA VAL A 93 -16.09 -3.57 13.70
C VAL A 93 -15.26 -3.56 12.42
N ASP A 94 -15.44 -2.53 11.59
CA ASP A 94 -14.48 -2.21 10.52
C ASP A 94 -14.08 -0.73 10.56
N ARG A 95 -13.17 -0.34 9.68
CA ARG A 95 -12.61 1.03 9.63
C ARG A 95 -13.65 2.11 9.36
N SER A 96 -14.80 1.75 8.78
CA SER A 96 -15.88 2.70 8.46
C SER A 96 -16.95 2.84 9.55
N THR A 97 -16.88 2.01 10.60
CA THR A 97 -17.80 2.07 11.73
C THR A 97 -17.71 3.41 12.47
N VAL A 98 -18.85 3.87 12.97
CA VAL A 98 -19.00 5.07 13.81
C VAL A 98 -19.66 4.70 15.15
N VAL A 99 -19.65 5.62 16.11
CA VAL A 99 -20.15 5.37 17.48
C VAL A 99 -21.62 4.95 17.48
N GLU A 100 -22.46 5.55 16.63
CA GLU A 100 -23.90 5.27 16.56
C GLU A 100 -24.24 3.88 16.01
N GLU A 101 -23.28 3.22 15.36
CA GLU A 101 -23.44 1.87 14.81
C GLU A 101 -23.04 0.78 15.81
N LEU A 102 -22.42 1.14 16.94
CA LEU A 102 -22.01 0.19 17.97
C LEU A 102 -23.23 -0.42 18.68
N SER A 103 -23.13 -1.71 18.95
CA SER A 103 -24.09 -2.45 19.78
C SER A 103 -23.78 -2.26 21.27
N VAL A 104 -22.51 -2.06 21.60
CA VAL A 104 -22.03 -1.85 22.97
C VAL A 104 -22.01 -0.37 23.35
N ASP A 105 -22.39 -0.06 24.59
CA ASP A 105 -22.32 1.30 25.12
C ASP A 105 -20.87 1.66 25.50
N VAL A 106 -20.36 2.73 24.90
CA VAL A 106 -19.01 3.27 25.15
C VAL A 106 -19.03 4.45 26.12
N SER A 107 -20.21 4.94 26.49
CA SER A 107 -20.39 6.16 27.28
C SER A 107 -19.75 6.01 28.67
N GLY A 108 -18.78 6.86 28.98
CA GLY A 108 -18.02 6.84 30.24
C GLY A 108 -17.27 5.52 30.49
N GLN A 109 -16.95 4.78 29.44
CA GLN A 109 -16.18 3.53 29.54
C GLN A 109 -14.70 3.74 29.21
N VAL A 110 -13.86 2.80 29.64
CA VAL A 110 -12.51 2.65 29.09
C VAL A 110 -12.61 1.74 27.86
N VAL A 111 -12.36 2.32 26.69
CA VAL A 111 -12.49 1.65 25.39
C VAL A 111 -11.10 1.32 24.84
N ALA A 112 -10.90 0.11 24.35
CA ALA A 112 -9.69 -0.29 23.63
C ALA A 112 -9.99 -0.63 22.18
N MET A 113 -9.25 -0.05 21.25
CA MET A 113 -9.22 -0.43 19.83
C MET A 113 -7.97 -1.26 19.57
N LEU A 114 -8.13 -2.55 19.24
CA LEU A 114 -7.03 -3.50 19.12
C LEU A 114 -6.81 -3.92 17.66
N GLY A 115 -5.82 -3.34 16.99
CA GLY A 115 -5.52 -3.63 15.59
C GLY A 115 -6.54 -3.04 14.61
N VAL A 116 -7.32 -2.05 15.05
CA VAL A 116 -8.30 -1.33 14.27
C VAL A 116 -8.22 0.16 14.57
N CYS A 117 -8.45 0.98 13.55
CA CYS A 117 -8.50 2.43 13.66
C CYS A 117 -9.55 2.95 12.69
N TRP A 118 -10.48 3.76 13.20
CA TRP A 118 -11.51 4.42 12.42
C TRP A 118 -10.99 5.71 11.76
N SER A 119 -11.86 6.43 11.08
CA SER A 119 -11.54 7.79 10.62
C SER A 119 -11.24 8.70 11.83
N LEU A 120 -10.39 9.72 11.62
CA LEU A 120 -10.09 10.70 12.67
C LEU A 120 -11.38 11.37 13.20
N GLU A 121 -12.34 11.65 12.31
CA GLU A 121 -13.66 12.20 12.65
C GLU A 121 -14.43 11.28 13.61
N ALA A 122 -14.60 10.00 13.25
CA ALA A 122 -15.30 9.05 14.11
C ALA A 122 -14.57 8.81 15.45
N MET A 123 -13.23 8.85 15.46
CA MET A 123 -12.47 8.75 16.71
C MET A 123 -12.58 10.00 17.58
N HIS A 124 -12.81 11.19 17.01
CA HIS A 124 -13.11 12.39 17.79
C HIS A 124 -14.42 12.23 18.56
N ASP A 125 -15.44 11.66 17.92
CA ASP A 125 -16.72 11.37 18.56
C ASP A 125 -16.56 10.28 19.63
N LEU A 126 -15.79 9.21 19.34
CA LEU A 126 -15.54 8.14 20.30
C LEU A 126 -14.85 8.66 21.58
N VAL A 127 -13.83 9.52 21.47
CA VAL A 127 -13.17 10.13 22.64
C VAL A 127 -14.07 11.09 23.41
N ALA A 128 -15.07 11.68 22.76
CA ALA A 128 -16.04 12.54 23.43
C ALA A 128 -17.03 11.74 24.29
N GLU A 129 -17.32 10.50 23.90
CA GLU A 129 -18.26 9.62 24.60
C GLU A 129 -17.59 8.77 25.69
N CYS A 130 -16.33 8.35 25.50
CA CYS A 130 -15.63 7.47 26.44
C CYS A 130 -14.79 8.21 27.51
N ASP A 131 -14.52 7.56 28.64
CA ASP A 131 -13.65 8.09 29.70
C ASP A 131 -12.17 8.03 29.27
N TRP A 132 -11.78 6.92 28.65
CA TRP A 132 -10.45 6.70 28.09
C TRP A 132 -10.52 5.90 26.80
N LEU A 133 -9.65 6.24 25.84
CA LEU A 133 -9.44 5.50 24.61
C LEU A 133 -8.01 4.96 24.54
N LEU A 134 -7.85 3.64 24.47
CA LEU A 134 -6.58 2.96 24.23
C LEU A 134 -6.54 2.48 22.78
N ILE A 135 -5.59 2.96 21.99
CA ILE A 135 -5.43 2.59 20.58
C ILE A 135 -4.17 1.76 20.44
N VAL A 136 -4.31 0.49 20.07
CA VAL A 136 -3.21 -0.41 19.74
C VAL A 136 -3.19 -0.60 18.23
N GLU A 137 -2.19 -0.04 17.55
CA GLU A 137 -2.09 -0.07 16.09
C GLU A 137 -0.72 -0.56 15.62
N THR A 138 -0.72 -1.39 14.59
CA THR A 138 0.46 -2.03 13.99
C THR A 138 0.66 -1.71 12.51
N HIS A 139 -0.30 -1.04 11.85
CA HIS A 139 -0.22 -0.63 10.46
C HIS A 139 0.49 0.72 10.30
N VAL A 140 1.63 0.72 9.61
CA VAL A 140 2.44 1.94 9.34
C VAL A 140 1.61 3.05 8.66
N SER A 141 0.72 2.67 7.75
CA SER A 141 -0.16 3.61 7.03
C SER A 141 -1.08 4.39 7.98
N VAL A 142 -1.58 3.72 9.02
CA VAL A 142 -2.50 4.29 10.01
C VAL A 142 -1.75 5.07 11.09
N MET A 143 -0.58 4.61 11.52
CA MET A 143 0.23 5.29 12.55
C MET A 143 0.50 6.76 12.21
N ARG A 144 0.77 7.05 10.93
CA ARG A 144 0.98 8.42 10.43
C ARG A 144 -0.25 9.30 10.56
N GLU A 145 -1.45 8.74 10.41
CA GLU A 145 -2.71 9.46 10.62
C GLU A 145 -2.91 9.74 12.11
N LEU A 146 -2.63 8.73 12.94
CA LEU A 146 -2.73 8.82 14.39
C LEU A 146 -1.77 9.83 15.01
N GLU A 147 -0.67 10.23 14.35
CA GLU A 147 0.22 11.31 14.82
C GLU A 147 -0.56 12.61 15.09
N GLN A 148 -1.59 12.88 14.30
CA GLN A 148 -2.45 14.07 14.39
C GLN A 148 -3.54 13.94 15.47
N PHE A 149 -3.75 12.73 15.99
CA PHE A 149 -4.76 12.43 16.99
C PHE A 149 -4.17 12.54 18.40
N ALA A 150 -4.37 13.66 19.07
CA ALA A 150 -3.80 13.93 20.39
C ALA A 150 -4.88 14.40 21.38
N TYR A 151 -5.21 13.53 22.35
CA TYR A 151 -6.14 13.81 23.44
C TYR A 151 -5.53 13.38 24.78
N PRO A 152 -5.78 14.11 25.88
CA PRO A 152 -5.33 13.69 27.21
C PRO A 152 -5.90 12.35 27.66
N SER A 153 -7.14 12.03 27.25
CA SER A 153 -7.84 10.78 27.53
C SER A 153 -7.63 9.71 26.44
N ALA A 154 -6.66 9.89 25.54
CA ALA A 154 -6.34 8.88 24.52
C ALA A 154 -4.87 8.47 24.56
N VAL A 155 -4.62 7.17 24.65
CA VAL A 155 -3.29 6.57 24.63
C VAL A 155 -3.09 5.85 23.30
N ARG A 156 -1.97 6.16 22.63
CA ARG A 156 -1.60 5.54 21.35
C ARG A 156 -0.41 4.62 21.55
N ILE A 157 -0.64 3.33 21.39
CA ILE A 157 0.38 2.29 21.35
C ILE A 157 0.62 1.95 19.88
N LEU A 158 1.71 2.48 19.31
CA LEU A 158 2.07 2.31 17.91
C LEU A 158 3.30 1.41 17.79
N GLU A 159 3.15 0.21 17.24
CA GLU A 159 4.24 -0.76 17.05
C GLU A 159 4.12 -1.51 15.72
N SER A 160 4.89 -1.09 14.71
CA SER A 160 4.85 -1.70 13.37
C SER A 160 5.55 -3.05 13.26
N GLU A 161 6.42 -3.34 14.22
CA GLU A 161 7.27 -4.53 14.21
C GLU A 161 6.67 -5.70 14.99
N MET A 162 5.38 -5.64 15.31
CA MET A 162 4.64 -6.70 16.00
C MET A 162 3.23 -6.87 15.41
N GLY A 163 2.67 -8.07 15.57
CA GLY A 163 1.25 -8.34 15.33
C GLY A 163 0.40 -7.87 16.51
N ALA A 164 -0.84 -7.46 16.25
CA ALA A 164 -1.79 -7.00 17.25
C ALA A 164 -2.05 -8.07 18.33
N GLY A 165 -2.13 -9.35 17.96
CA GLY A 165 -2.33 -10.45 18.91
C GLY A 165 -1.17 -10.62 19.89
N ALA A 166 0.06 -10.62 19.37
CA ALA A 166 1.27 -10.70 20.21
C ALA A 166 1.47 -9.44 21.07
N LEU A 167 1.10 -8.27 20.53
CA LEU A 167 1.16 -7.00 21.24
C LEU A 167 0.13 -6.93 22.38
N ALA A 168 -1.09 -7.41 22.15
CA ALA A 168 -2.10 -7.56 23.19
C ALA A 168 -1.66 -8.55 24.28
N TRP A 169 -0.96 -9.64 23.93
CA TRP A 169 -0.41 -10.56 24.92
C TRP A 169 0.55 -9.86 25.87
N ASN A 170 1.49 -9.08 25.33
CA ASN A 170 2.41 -8.31 26.16
C ASN A 170 1.68 -7.29 27.04
N LEU A 171 0.58 -6.71 26.55
CA LEU A 171 -0.22 -5.71 27.28
C LEU A 171 -0.94 -6.31 28.49
N PHE A 172 -1.60 -7.47 28.31
CA PHE A 172 -2.42 -8.09 29.34
C PHE A 172 -1.65 -9.09 30.22
N TYR A 173 -0.55 -9.65 29.73
CA TYR A 173 0.29 -10.62 30.43
C TYR A 173 1.77 -10.17 30.44
N PRO A 174 2.08 -8.99 31.02
CA PRO A 174 3.43 -8.43 30.99
C PRO A 174 4.46 -9.39 31.59
N GLY A 175 5.54 -9.65 30.84
CA GLY A 175 6.62 -10.55 31.23
C GLY A 175 6.32 -12.05 31.02
N ALA A 176 5.08 -12.43 30.70
CA ALA A 176 4.77 -13.80 30.33
C ALA A 176 5.23 -14.08 28.88
N PRO A 177 5.75 -15.28 28.58
CA PRO A 177 6.13 -15.61 27.23
C PRO A 177 4.90 -15.71 26.32
N VAL A 178 4.98 -15.10 25.15
CA VAL A 178 3.91 -15.17 24.13
C VAL A 178 3.75 -16.61 23.64
N PRO A 179 2.52 -17.16 23.56
CA PRO A 179 2.30 -18.50 23.08
C PRO A 179 2.77 -18.72 21.64
N PRO A 180 3.26 -19.93 21.31
CA PRO A 180 3.76 -20.28 19.99
C PRO A 180 2.79 -19.96 18.85
N LEU A 181 1.50 -20.28 19.02
CA LEU A 181 0.48 -20.00 18.00
C LEU A 181 0.35 -18.50 17.71
N LEU A 182 0.40 -17.64 18.72
CA LEU A 182 0.30 -16.20 18.52
C LEU A 182 1.52 -15.66 17.74
N ARG A 183 2.70 -16.27 17.97
CA ARG A 183 3.91 -15.97 17.19
C ARG A 183 3.83 -16.48 15.75
N ALA A 184 3.25 -17.65 15.53
CA ALA A 184 3.03 -18.17 14.18
C ALA A 184 2.05 -17.27 13.39
N LEU A 185 0.98 -16.81 14.03
CA LEU A 185 0.04 -15.85 13.46
C LEU A 185 0.72 -14.50 13.17
N GLU A 186 1.51 -13.97 14.10
CA GLU A 186 2.32 -12.76 13.90
C GLU A 186 3.32 -12.91 12.73
N ASP A 187 3.99 -14.06 12.62
CA ASP A 187 4.93 -14.34 11.53
C ASP A 187 4.22 -14.35 10.17
N ALA A 188 3.04 -14.98 10.09
CA ALA A 188 2.21 -15.01 8.89
C ALA A 188 1.68 -13.62 8.52
N GLU A 189 1.20 -12.86 9.51
CA GLU A 189 0.67 -11.50 9.36
C GLU A 189 1.76 -10.53 8.83
N LEU A 190 2.96 -10.58 9.42
CA LEU A 190 4.07 -9.73 9.02
C LEU A 190 4.79 -10.23 7.77
N GLY A 191 4.68 -11.53 7.48
CA GLY A 191 5.37 -12.18 6.38
C GLY A 191 6.87 -12.26 6.57
N ARG A 192 7.36 -12.51 7.79
CA ARG A 192 8.81 -12.62 8.03
C ARG A 192 9.37 -13.96 7.57
N GLY A 193 8.55 -15.01 7.64
CA GLY A 193 8.98 -16.36 7.28
C GLY A 193 9.94 -16.95 8.30
N ALA A 194 9.81 -16.56 9.57
CA ALA A 194 10.66 -17.02 10.66
C ALA A 194 10.27 -18.44 11.12
N LEU A 195 8.99 -18.81 11.04
CA LEU A 195 8.51 -20.16 11.36
C LEU A 195 9.03 -21.19 10.34
N LEU A 196 9.45 -22.38 10.79
CA LEU A 196 9.74 -23.47 9.85
C LEU A 196 8.46 -23.85 9.10
N ASN A 197 8.52 -23.83 7.78
CA ASN A 197 7.34 -23.98 6.92
C ASN A 197 6.30 -22.85 7.10
N ALA A 198 6.74 -21.62 7.44
CA ALA A 198 5.87 -20.44 7.57
C ALA A 198 4.89 -20.26 6.41
N THR A 199 5.36 -20.47 5.18
CA THR A 199 4.54 -20.41 3.96
C THR A 199 3.38 -21.40 4.01
N ALA A 200 3.64 -22.65 4.40
CA ALA A 200 2.61 -23.67 4.53
C ALA A 200 1.66 -23.38 5.69
N PHE A 201 2.18 -22.90 6.83
CA PHE A 201 1.33 -22.44 7.94
C PHE A 201 0.36 -21.34 7.48
N ALA A 202 0.87 -20.29 6.84
CA ALA A 202 0.08 -19.16 6.38
C ALA A 202 -0.99 -19.58 5.34
N ASP A 203 -0.63 -20.48 4.42
CA ASP A 203 -1.54 -20.99 3.40
C ASP A 203 -2.62 -21.92 3.97
N GLY A 204 -2.27 -22.69 4.99
CA GLY A 204 -3.15 -23.71 5.54
C GLY A 204 -4.01 -23.25 6.70
N PHE A 205 -3.66 -22.17 7.41
CA PHE A 205 -4.35 -21.76 8.65
C PHE A 205 -5.86 -21.54 8.43
N GLN A 206 -6.22 -20.68 7.47
CA GLN A 206 -7.64 -20.42 7.18
C GLN A 206 -8.37 -21.70 6.74
N ALA A 207 -7.75 -22.51 5.88
CA ALA A 207 -8.38 -23.74 5.39
C ALA A 207 -8.48 -24.83 6.46
N ALA A 208 -7.61 -24.80 7.49
CA ALA A 208 -7.61 -25.76 8.58
C ALA A 208 -8.70 -25.48 9.61
N PHE A 209 -9.01 -24.20 9.86
CA PHE A 209 -9.86 -23.79 10.97
C PHE A 209 -11.13 -23.04 10.57
N ASP A 210 -11.24 -22.57 9.31
CA ASP A 210 -12.36 -21.78 8.81
C ASP A 210 -12.72 -20.60 9.73
N LEU A 211 -11.69 -19.99 10.33
CA LEU A 211 -11.87 -18.93 11.32
C LEU A 211 -12.32 -17.65 10.60
N GLU A 212 -13.59 -17.32 10.71
CA GLU A 212 -14.13 -16.03 10.28
C GLU A 212 -14.36 -15.16 11.53
N PRO A 213 -13.56 -14.10 11.75
CA PRO A 213 -13.77 -13.19 12.87
C PRO A 213 -15.21 -12.65 12.88
N PRO A 214 -15.95 -12.82 14.00
CA PRO A 214 -17.34 -12.37 14.04
C PRO A 214 -17.45 -10.84 13.92
N ARG A 215 -18.59 -10.37 13.41
CA ARG A 215 -18.98 -8.95 13.36
C ARG A 215 -20.08 -8.68 14.39
N GLY A 216 -20.08 -7.48 14.98
CA GLY A 216 -21.02 -7.08 16.03
C GLY A 216 -20.57 -7.53 17.42
N GLU A 217 -21.45 -7.42 18.42
CA GLU A 217 -21.17 -7.79 19.82
C GLU A 217 -20.89 -9.29 19.98
N LEU A 218 -19.88 -9.61 20.80
CA LEU A 218 -19.56 -10.95 21.26
C LEU A 218 -19.61 -11.01 22.78
N HIS A 219 -20.13 -12.13 23.28
CA HIS A 219 -20.11 -12.50 24.67
C HIS A 219 -18.94 -13.45 24.97
N CYS A 220 -18.50 -13.47 26.24
CA CYS A 220 -17.37 -14.27 26.69
C CYS A 220 -17.51 -15.77 26.39
N ALA A 221 -18.75 -16.27 26.37
CA ALA A 221 -19.10 -17.66 26.12
C ALA A 221 -19.40 -17.99 24.64
N ASP A 222 -19.17 -17.06 23.71
CA ASP A 222 -19.38 -17.33 22.30
C ASP A 222 -18.34 -18.33 21.77
N SER A 223 -18.80 -19.24 20.90
CA SER A 223 -18.00 -20.37 20.41
C SER A 223 -16.73 -19.95 19.68
N ALA A 224 -16.71 -18.75 19.08
CA ALA A 224 -15.52 -18.21 18.43
C ALA A 224 -14.34 -18.06 19.40
N PHE A 225 -14.59 -17.74 20.68
CA PHE A 225 -13.55 -17.73 21.70
C PHE A 225 -13.16 -19.14 22.12
N GLU A 226 -14.12 -20.06 22.26
CA GLU A 226 -13.83 -21.47 22.59
C GLU A 226 -12.94 -22.12 21.53
N GLU A 227 -13.17 -21.84 20.25
CA GLU A 227 -12.33 -22.30 19.14
C GLU A 227 -10.90 -21.77 19.25
N MET A 228 -10.73 -20.50 19.59
CA MET A 228 -9.41 -19.90 19.84
C MET A 228 -8.70 -20.52 21.06
N GLU A 229 -9.43 -20.81 22.14
CA GLU A 229 -8.88 -21.51 23.31
C GLU A 229 -8.40 -22.91 22.95
N LEU A 230 -9.21 -23.67 22.23
CA LEU A 230 -8.85 -25.01 21.75
C LEU A 230 -7.62 -24.95 20.83
N MET A 231 -7.55 -23.94 19.96
CA MET A 231 -6.38 -23.75 19.11
C MET A 231 -5.13 -23.40 19.90
N LEU A 232 -5.24 -22.68 21.03
CA LEU A 232 -4.13 -22.27 21.86
C LEU A 232 -3.65 -23.35 22.84
N ASP A 233 -4.44 -24.41 23.08
CA ASP A 233 -4.09 -25.48 24.04
C ASP A 233 -2.70 -26.07 23.78
N GLY A 234 -1.94 -26.31 24.86
CA GLY A 234 -0.53 -26.70 24.78
C GLY A 234 0.36 -25.71 24.02
N GLY A 235 0.01 -24.42 23.98
CA GLY A 235 0.69 -23.39 23.21
C GLY A 235 0.33 -23.38 21.71
N GLY A 236 -0.62 -24.21 21.30
CA GLY A 236 -1.13 -24.34 19.94
C GLY A 236 -0.24 -25.12 18.98
N ARG A 237 0.62 -25.99 19.52
CA ARG A 237 1.47 -26.88 18.72
C ARG A 237 0.66 -27.72 17.73
N ALA A 238 -0.43 -28.32 18.18
CA ALA A 238 -1.30 -29.15 17.33
C ALA A 238 -1.90 -28.32 16.18
N SER A 239 -2.30 -27.09 16.48
CA SER A 239 -2.88 -26.15 15.51
C SER A 239 -1.86 -25.73 14.46
N ILE A 240 -0.62 -25.43 14.86
CA ILE A 240 0.47 -25.10 13.92
C ILE A 240 0.76 -26.28 13.00
N ILE A 241 0.93 -27.49 13.55
CA ILE A 241 1.18 -28.71 12.75
C ILE A 241 0.05 -28.91 11.75
N ARG A 242 -1.20 -28.82 12.19
CA ARG A 242 -2.37 -28.98 11.35
C ARG A 242 -2.40 -27.97 10.20
N ALA A 243 -2.16 -26.69 10.50
CA ALA A 243 -2.09 -25.66 9.47
C ALA A 243 -0.98 -25.93 8.46
N VAL A 244 0.22 -26.33 8.92
CA VAL A 244 1.34 -26.70 8.02
C VAL A 244 0.98 -27.89 7.12
N GLU A 245 0.37 -28.95 7.67
CA GLU A 245 -0.05 -30.12 6.89
C GLU A 245 -1.08 -29.75 5.82
N VAL A 246 -2.08 -28.94 6.18
CA VAL A 246 -3.10 -28.47 5.24
C VAL A 246 -2.48 -27.60 4.16
N GLY A 247 -1.62 -26.64 4.51
CA GLY A 247 -0.98 -25.76 3.53
C GLY A 247 -0.04 -26.51 2.59
N ALA A 248 0.70 -27.51 3.10
CA ALA A 248 1.53 -28.37 2.27
C ALA A 248 0.69 -29.15 1.24
N ALA A 249 -0.51 -29.60 1.62
CA ALA A 249 -1.44 -30.26 0.69
C ALA A 249 -2.04 -29.29 -0.35
N LEU A 250 -2.14 -28.00 -0.03
CA LEU A 250 -2.65 -26.96 -0.95
C LEU A 250 -1.58 -26.43 -1.92
N ALA A 251 -0.30 -26.66 -1.64
CA ALA A 251 0.82 -26.02 -2.34
C ALA A 251 0.80 -26.21 -3.86
N GLU A 252 0.45 -27.41 -4.35
CA GLU A 252 0.37 -27.68 -5.80
C GLU A 252 -0.75 -26.88 -6.47
N GLY A 253 -1.92 -26.78 -5.83
CA GLY A 253 -3.05 -25.99 -6.33
C GLY A 253 -2.74 -24.49 -6.34
N ILE A 254 -2.13 -23.98 -5.27
CA ILE A 254 -1.68 -22.59 -5.18
C ILE A 254 -0.68 -22.29 -6.30
N TRP A 255 0.28 -23.18 -6.53
CA TRP A 255 1.26 -23.02 -7.59
C TRP A 255 0.62 -23.00 -8.99
N ALA A 256 -0.34 -23.90 -9.25
CA ALA A 256 -1.05 -23.93 -10.51
C ALA A 256 -1.83 -22.63 -10.77
N GLU A 257 -2.51 -22.09 -9.77
CA GLU A 257 -3.24 -20.82 -9.89
C GLU A 257 -2.29 -19.62 -10.09
N CYS A 258 -1.15 -19.61 -9.41
CA CYS A 258 -0.08 -18.62 -9.64
C CYS A 258 0.40 -18.64 -11.10
N GLN A 259 0.64 -19.82 -11.66
CA GLN A 259 1.09 -19.97 -13.05
C GLN A 259 0.02 -19.54 -14.06
N GLU A 260 -1.24 -19.90 -13.81
CA GLU A 260 -2.35 -19.45 -14.65
C GLU A 260 -2.47 -17.92 -14.61
N ALA A 261 -2.43 -17.33 -13.42
CA ALA A 261 -2.47 -15.87 -13.25
C ALA A 261 -1.28 -15.18 -13.92
N ASP A 262 -0.10 -15.79 -13.87
CA ASP A 262 1.12 -15.26 -14.50
C ASP A 262 0.97 -15.16 -16.02
N SER A 263 0.41 -16.19 -16.65
CA SER A 263 0.21 -16.26 -18.09
C SER A 263 -0.73 -15.18 -18.66
N ARG A 264 -1.58 -14.59 -17.81
CA ARG A 264 -2.63 -13.63 -18.18
C ARG A 264 -2.48 -12.26 -17.50
N ARG A 265 -1.43 -12.07 -16.71
CA ARG A 265 -1.16 -10.78 -16.06
C ARG A 265 -0.88 -9.72 -17.11
N SER A 266 -1.20 -8.47 -16.78
CA SER A 266 -0.70 -7.29 -17.49
C SER A 266 0.34 -6.59 -16.62
N VAL A 267 1.18 -5.74 -17.21
CA VAL A 267 2.04 -4.85 -16.43
C VAL A 267 1.58 -3.41 -16.65
N ARG A 268 1.26 -2.70 -15.57
CA ARG A 268 0.78 -1.31 -15.61
C ARG A 268 1.57 -0.45 -14.63
N ALA A 269 1.48 0.86 -14.76
CA ALA A 269 2.03 1.82 -13.81
C ALA A 269 0.90 2.68 -13.23
N LEU A 270 0.97 3.01 -11.95
CA LEU A 270 0.02 3.93 -11.32
C LEU A 270 0.35 5.37 -11.68
N ARG A 271 -0.66 6.24 -11.86
CA ARG A 271 -0.42 7.67 -12.14
C ARG A 271 0.28 8.37 -10.98
N SER A 272 -0.05 8.01 -9.74
CA SER A 272 0.59 8.56 -8.53
C SER A 272 2.01 8.02 -8.32
N PHE A 273 2.34 6.86 -8.89
CA PHE A 273 3.65 6.22 -8.78
C PHE A 273 4.15 5.72 -10.15
N PRO A 274 4.41 6.64 -11.10
CA PRO A 274 4.62 6.26 -12.49
C PRO A 274 5.96 5.55 -12.73
N ALA A 275 6.88 5.62 -11.77
CA ALA A 275 8.15 4.89 -11.79
C ALA A 275 8.04 3.43 -11.31
N TRP A 276 6.89 3.04 -10.74
CA TRP A 276 6.65 1.69 -10.24
C TRP A 276 5.91 0.85 -11.29
N ARG A 277 6.22 -0.45 -11.31
CA ARG A 277 5.68 -1.45 -12.22
C ARG A 277 4.79 -2.40 -11.44
N CYS A 278 3.54 -2.52 -11.84
CA CYS A 278 2.54 -3.37 -11.22
C CYS A 278 2.24 -4.56 -12.14
N ALA A 279 2.52 -5.78 -11.71
CA ALA A 279 1.89 -6.96 -12.31
C ALA A 279 0.43 -7.00 -11.87
N LEU A 280 -0.50 -6.82 -12.79
CA LEU A 280 -1.93 -6.66 -12.51
C LEU A 280 -2.71 -7.83 -13.10
N VAL A 281 -3.49 -8.50 -12.25
CA VAL A 281 -4.34 -9.64 -12.65
C VAL A 281 -5.75 -9.51 -12.07
N ASN A 282 -6.77 -9.77 -12.89
CA ASN A 282 -8.15 -9.92 -12.40
C ASN A 282 -8.31 -11.31 -11.78
N LEU A 283 -8.58 -11.40 -10.49
CA LEU A 283 -8.69 -12.68 -9.80
C LEU A 283 -9.69 -12.60 -8.64
N ALA A 284 -10.77 -13.35 -8.77
CA ALA A 284 -11.72 -13.61 -7.69
C ALA A 284 -11.34 -14.93 -6.99
N SER A 285 -10.39 -14.85 -6.05
CA SER A 285 -9.87 -16.02 -5.33
C SER A 285 -9.45 -15.66 -3.92
N PRO A 286 -9.64 -16.55 -2.92
CA PRO A 286 -9.05 -16.38 -1.60
C PRO A 286 -7.51 -16.33 -1.66
N LEU A 287 -6.89 -16.86 -2.72
CA LEU A 287 -5.45 -16.88 -2.93
C LEU A 287 -4.91 -15.60 -3.58
N ALA A 288 -5.72 -14.54 -3.73
CA ALA A 288 -5.31 -13.28 -4.35
C ALA A 288 -4.03 -12.70 -3.77
N GLY A 289 -3.82 -12.83 -2.45
CA GLY A 289 -2.58 -12.43 -1.79
C GLY A 289 -1.36 -13.23 -2.25
N ARG A 290 -1.50 -14.56 -2.36
CA ARG A 290 -0.43 -15.47 -2.80
C ARG A 290 -0.09 -15.29 -4.26
N VAL A 291 -1.11 -15.13 -5.10
CA VAL A 291 -0.93 -14.83 -6.51
C VAL A 291 -0.21 -13.49 -6.68
N ALA A 292 -0.67 -12.43 -6.02
CA ALA A 292 0.01 -11.14 -6.09
C ALA A 292 1.48 -11.24 -5.62
N GLU A 293 1.77 -11.98 -4.55
CA GLU A 293 3.15 -12.17 -4.08
C GLU A 293 4.03 -12.87 -5.13
N HIS A 294 3.52 -13.95 -5.74
CA HIS A 294 4.20 -14.64 -6.83
C HIS A 294 4.46 -13.72 -8.03
N LEU A 295 3.44 -12.97 -8.47
CA LEU A 295 3.54 -12.05 -9.60
C LEU A 295 4.53 -10.91 -9.32
N ALA A 296 4.59 -10.42 -8.07
CA ALA A 296 5.50 -9.37 -7.67
C ALA A 296 6.96 -9.86 -7.75
N ALA A 297 7.23 -11.07 -7.24
CA ALA A 297 8.54 -11.71 -7.34
C ALA A 297 8.94 -12.01 -8.79
N ALA A 298 8.02 -12.53 -9.60
CA ALA A 298 8.27 -12.81 -11.01
C ALA A 298 8.59 -11.52 -11.80
N LEU A 299 7.82 -10.45 -11.59
CA LEU A 299 8.06 -9.16 -12.24
C LEU A 299 9.38 -8.50 -11.78
N ALA A 300 9.77 -8.69 -10.53
CA ALA A 300 11.06 -8.24 -10.01
C ALA A 300 12.23 -8.98 -10.67
N ALA A 301 12.10 -10.30 -10.88
CA ALA A 301 13.12 -11.13 -11.53
C ALA A 301 13.29 -10.85 -13.03
N GLU A 302 12.25 -10.36 -13.71
CA GLU A 302 12.29 -10.05 -15.15
C GLU A 302 12.92 -8.71 -15.51
N GLY A 303 12.86 -7.74 -14.60
CA GLY A 303 13.42 -6.42 -14.89
C GLY A 303 14.92 -6.41 -14.63
N GLY A 304 15.67 -5.66 -15.44
CA GLY A 304 17.11 -5.45 -15.22
C GLY A 304 17.42 -4.64 -13.95
N ASP A 305 18.50 -3.87 -13.96
CA ASP A 305 18.96 -3.10 -12.79
C ASP A 305 17.82 -2.31 -12.10
N LEU A 306 17.68 -2.50 -10.78
CA LEU A 306 16.70 -1.83 -9.90
C LEU A 306 15.25 -2.27 -10.05
N ALA A 307 14.94 -3.33 -10.80
CA ALA A 307 13.58 -3.84 -10.94
C ALA A 307 12.95 -4.26 -9.60
N GLU A 308 13.72 -4.93 -8.74
CA GLU A 308 13.29 -5.30 -7.39
C GLU A 308 12.73 -4.10 -6.61
N LYS A 309 13.34 -2.91 -6.75
CA LYS A 309 12.96 -1.68 -6.03
C LYS A 309 11.74 -0.96 -6.64
N ARG A 310 11.24 -1.43 -7.77
CA ARG A 310 10.17 -0.77 -8.54
C ARG A 310 9.01 -1.70 -8.86
N SER A 311 9.17 -3.00 -8.67
CA SER A 311 8.16 -4.00 -9.01
C SER A 311 7.28 -4.32 -7.80
N PHE A 312 5.98 -4.33 -8.02
CA PHE A 312 4.97 -4.84 -7.10
C PHE A 312 3.88 -5.53 -7.92
N ALA A 313 2.88 -6.11 -7.27
CA ALA A 313 1.74 -6.69 -7.96
C ALA A 313 0.42 -6.37 -7.27
N ALA A 314 -0.65 -6.46 -8.06
CA ALA A 314 -2.02 -6.29 -7.64
C ALA A 314 -2.88 -7.42 -8.22
N ALA A 315 -3.54 -8.17 -7.34
CA ALA A 315 -4.67 -8.99 -7.70
C ALA A 315 -5.94 -8.19 -7.41
N PHE A 316 -6.82 -8.03 -8.40
CA PHE A 316 -8.05 -7.25 -8.25
C PHE A 316 -9.29 -8.07 -8.57
N GLU A 317 -10.38 -7.78 -7.87
CA GLU A 317 -11.67 -8.42 -8.06
C GLU A 317 -12.74 -7.35 -8.29
N VAL A 318 -13.50 -7.48 -9.38
CA VAL A 318 -14.67 -6.63 -9.61
C VAL A 318 -15.85 -7.13 -8.79
N ARG A 319 -16.31 -6.30 -7.86
CA ARG A 319 -17.47 -6.54 -6.98
C ARG A 319 -18.62 -5.60 -7.34
N ARG A 320 -19.81 -5.85 -6.76
CA ARG A 320 -21.00 -5.02 -7.01
C ARG A 320 -20.81 -3.52 -6.71
N ARG A 321 -19.95 -3.18 -5.74
CA ARG A 321 -19.74 -1.81 -5.26
C ARG A 321 -18.40 -1.20 -5.71
N GLY A 322 -17.66 -1.85 -6.60
CA GLY A 322 -16.36 -1.36 -7.07
C GLY A 322 -15.34 -2.48 -7.28
N VAL A 323 -14.07 -2.13 -7.21
CA VAL A 323 -12.94 -3.05 -7.40
C VAL A 323 -12.22 -3.20 -6.07
N ARG A 324 -12.09 -4.44 -5.56
CA ARG A 324 -11.23 -4.75 -4.42
C ARG A 324 -9.84 -5.09 -4.94
N VAL A 325 -8.80 -4.50 -4.35
CA VAL A 325 -7.42 -4.64 -4.80
C VAL A 325 -6.54 -5.13 -3.67
N THR A 326 -5.83 -6.24 -3.91
CA THR A 326 -4.85 -6.82 -3.00
C THR A 326 -3.45 -6.57 -3.56
N LEU A 327 -2.62 -5.86 -2.81
CA LEU A 327 -1.27 -5.44 -3.21
C LEU A 327 -0.20 -6.27 -2.51
N ARG A 328 0.86 -6.61 -3.24
CA ARG A 328 2.07 -7.25 -2.70
C ARG A 328 3.32 -6.64 -3.31
N SER A 329 4.35 -6.50 -2.48
CA SER A 329 5.66 -6.00 -2.88
C SER A 329 6.74 -6.96 -2.38
N PRO A 330 7.75 -7.29 -3.20
CA PRO A 330 8.85 -8.17 -2.79
C PRO A 330 9.74 -7.47 -1.75
N PRO A 331 10.63 -8.19 -1.05
CA PRO A 331 11.62 -7.59 -0.17
C PRO A 331 12.43 -6.50 -0.88
N GLY A 332 12.50 -5.30 -0.28
CA GLY A 332 13.20 -4.15 -0.86
C GLY A 332 12.46 -3.44 -2.00
N GLY A 333 11.24 -3.88 -2.32
CA GLY A 333 10.36 -3.26 -3.29
C GLY A 333 9.62 -2.01 -2.79
N PRO A 334 8.70 -1.48 -3.61
CA PRO A 334 7.87 -0.33 -3.24
C PRO A 334 7.06 -0.52 -1.96
N ASP A 335 6.84 0.57 -1.21
CA ASP A 335 5.89 0.57 -0.09
C ASP A 335 4.46 0.63 -0.63
N VAL A 336 3.78 -0.52 -0.68
CA VAL A 336 2.41 -0.61 -1.21
C VAL A 336 1.35 -0.05 -0.24
N SER A 337 1.70 0.18 1.02
CA SER A 337 0.78 0.82 1.97
C SER A 337 0.55 2.30 1.62
N GLU A 338 1.51 2.95 0.96
CA GLU A 338 1.35 4.31 0.47
C GLU A 338 0.29 4.42 -0.64
N ILE A 339 0.16 3.37 -1.46
CA ILE A 339 -0.89 3.26 -2.48
C ILE A 339 -2.24 3.09 -1.79
N ALA A 340 -2.35 2.11 -0.90
CA ALA A 340 -3.61 1.80 -0.22
C ALA A 340 -4.17 3.03 0.51
N ARG A 341 -3.32 3.79 1.21
CA ARG A 341 -3.70 5.01 1.93
C ARG A 341 -4.32 6.08 1.02
N GLN A 342 -3.86 6.24 -0.22
CA GLN A 342 -4.46 7.18 -1.18
C GLN A 342 -5.91 6.83 -1.56
N HIS A 343 -6.33 5.60 -1.26
CA HIS A 343 -7.66 5.06 -1.57
C HIS A 343 -8.43 4.61 -0.32
N GLY A 344 -8.07 5.14 0.87
CA GLY A 344 -8.73 4.80 2.14
C GLY A 344 -8.51 3.36 2.60
N GLY A 345 -7.58 2.64 1.97
CA GLY A 345 -7.16 1.30 2.36
C GLY A 345 -6.13 1.30 3.49
N SER A 346 -5.74 0.10 3.91
CA SER A 346 -4.79 -0.12 4.99
C SER A 346 -3.77 -1.20 4.62
N GLY A 347 -2.72 -1.33 5.44
CA GLY A 347 -1.73 -2.38 5.31
C GLY A 347 -0.33 -1.96 5.72
N ARG A 348 0.62 -2.82 5.34
CA ARG A 348 2.06 -2.76 5.60
C ARG A 348 2.84 -2.53 4.29
N PRO A 349 4.13 -2.17 4.35
CA PRO A 349 4.90 -1.85 3.15
C PRO A 349 4.97 -2.94 2.09
N ASN A 350 4.90 -4.22 2.48
CA ASN A 350 4.94 -5.37 1.56
C ASN A 350 3.56 -5.96 1.23
N ARG A 351 2.50 -5.58 1.95
CA ARG A 351 1.14 -6.13 1.81
C ARG A 351 0.11 -5.08 2.18
N ALA A 352 -0.76 -4.74 1.26
CA ALA A 352 -1.82 -3.78 1.52
C ALA A 352 -3.05 -4.12 0.70
N PHE A 353 -4.17 -3.48 1.00
CA PHE A 353 -5.37 -3.60 0.19
C PHE A 353 -6.15 -2.29 0.22
N PHE A 354 -6.96 -2.08 -0.81
CA PHE A 354 -7.92 -0.98 -0.87
C PHE A 354 -9.11 -1.38 -1.74
N SER A 355 -10.13 -0.52 -1.76
CA SER A 355 -11.25 -0.64 -2.70
C SER A 355 -11.38 0.66 -3.48
N ALA A 356 -11.71 0.57 -4.77
CA ALA A 356 -11.90 1.72 -5.65
C ALA A 356 -13.26 1.65 -6.36
N PRO A 357 -13.93 2.79 -6.57
CA PRO A 357 -15.11 2.86 -7.45
C PRO A 357 -14.79 2.40 -8.88
N PHE A 358 -15.76 1.75 -9.54
CA PHE A 358 -15.59 1.18 -10.88
C PHE A 358 -15.33 2.25 -11.94
N ASP A 359 -16.01 3.38 -11.83
CA ASP A 359 -15.88 4.54 -12.72
C ASP A 359 -14.50 5.20 -12.64
N THR A 360 -13.83 5.16 -11.48
CA THR A 360 -12.48 5.72 -11.31
C THR A 360 -11.35 4.71 -11.47
N TRP A 361 -11.65 3.42 -11.69
CA TRP A 361 -10.64 2.35 -11.71
C TRP A 361 -9.56 2.55 -12.79
N GLU A 362 -9.98 2.86 -14.01
CA GLU A 362 -9.04 3.13 -15.12
C GLU A 362 -8.29 4.45 -14.92
N ASP A 363 -8.83 5.35 -14.09
CA ASP A 363 -8.19 6.61 -13.74
C ASP A 363 -6.97 6.45 -12.82
N LEU A 364 -6.78 5.29 -12.21
CA LEU A 364 -5.59 5.01 -11.39
C LEU A 364 -4.33 4.77 -12.22
N TRP A 365 -4.48 4.32 -13.46
CA TRP A 365 -3.38 3.79 -14.26
C TRP A 365 -2.89 4.79 -15.30
N VAL A 366 -1.58 4.80 -15.55
CA VAL A 366 -0.97 5.53 -16.67
C VAL A 366 -1.59 5.03 -17.97
N GLN A 367 -2.10 5.95 -18.76
CA GLN A 367 -2.73 5.63 -20.05
C GLN A 367 -1.66 5.44 -21.12
N PRO A 368 -1.76 4.39 -21.94
CA PRO A 368 -0.89 4.21 -23.11
C PRO A 368 -0.91 5.41 -24.05
N GLU A 369 0.26 5.82 -24.51
CA GLU A 369 0.43 6.89 -25.50
C GLU A 369 0.92 6.31 -26.82
N PRO A 370 0.32 6.69 -27.97
CA PRO A 370 0.80 6.25 -29.26
C PRO A 370 2.07 6.99 -29.66
N VAL A 371 3.05 6.24 -30.13
CA VAL A 371 4.23 6.77 -30.80
C VAL A 371 3.78 7.36 -32.14
N LEU A 372 4.04 8.65 -32.33
CA LEU A 372 3.56 9.46 -33.44
C LEU A 372 4.42 9.28 -34.71
N TRP A 373 5.70 8.89 -34.56
CA TRP A 373 6.62 8.59 -35.66
C TRP A 373 7.75 7.64 -35.21
N ASP A 374 8.42 7.01 -36.18
CA ASP A 374 9.51 6.08 -35.91
C ASP A 374 10.67 6.75 -35.15
N VAL A 375 11.12 6.11 -34.07
CA VAL A 375 12.26 6.50 -33.26
C VAL A 375 13.36 5.48 -33.45
N VAL A 376 14.52 5.92 -33.93
CA VAL A 376 15.73 5.11 -33.99
C VAL A 376 16.56 5.41 -32.76
N ALA A 377 16.96 4.38 -31.99
CA ALA A 377 17.73 4.56 -30.77
C ALA A 377 19.01 5.39 -31.03
N ALA A 378 19.12 6.54 -30.36
CA ALA A 378 20.19 7.51 -30.58
C ALA A 378 21.21 7.59 -29.42
N GLY A 379 21.29 6.56 -28.58
CA GLY A 379 22.21 6.52 -27.44
C GLY A 379 21.89 5.39 -26.44
N PRO A 380 22.70 5.24 -25.38
CA PRO A 380 22.48 4.21 -24.35
C PRO A 380 21.14 4.44 -23.66
N ARG A 381 20.32 3.38 -23.59
CA ARG A 381 18.97 3.36 -23.02
C ARG A 381 17.91 4.15 -23.79
N CYS A 382 18.14 4.60 -25.03
CA CYS A 382 17.07 5.12 -25.89
C CYS A 382 16.26 3.97 -26.49
N LEU A 383 14.93 4.06 -26.46
CA LEU A 383 14.07 3.05 -27.09
C LEU A 383 14.04 3.25 -28.60
N SER A 384 14.17 2.14 -29.34
CA SER A 384 13.75 2.10 -30.75
C SER A 384 12.25 1.80 -30.81
N LEU A 385 11.46 2.65 -31.47
CA LEU A 385 10.00 2.55 -31.49
C LEU A 385 9.48 2.78 -32.89
N ARG A 386 8.36 2.15 -33.23
CA ARG A 386 7.66 2.38 -34.51
C ARG A 386 6.42 3.22 -34.29
N ARG A 387 6.05 3.99 -35.32
CA ARG A 387 4.78 4.71 -35.35
C ARG A 387 3.61 3.77 -35.06
N GLY A 388 2.76 4.17 -34.13
CA GLY A 388 1.59 3.41 -33.68
C GLY A 388 1.87 2.43 -32.54
N GLU A 389 3.13 2.17 -32.19
CA GLU A 389 3.44 1.44 -30.95
C GLU A 389 2.94 2.25 -29.75
N LEU A 390 2.49 1.54 -28.73
CA LEU A 390 2.01 2.16 -27.50
C LEU A 390 3.12 2.15 -26.45
N VAL A 391 3.28 3.27 -25.74
CA VAL A 391 4.23 3.43 -24.65
C VAL A 391 3.54 3.88 -23.37
N ALA A 392 3.98 3.37 -22.23
CA ALA A 392 3.65 3.95 -20.94
C ALA A 392 4.74 4.96 -20.57
N VAL A 393 4.36 6.21 -20.34
CA VAL A 393 5.29 7.28 -20.03
C VAL A 393 5.29 7.54 -18.53
N ALA A 394 6.43 7.21 -17.90
CA ALA A 394 6.62 7.33 -16.47
C ALA A 394 7.03 8.76 -16.04
N ARG A 395 7.81 9.44 -16.88
CA ARG A 395 8.36 10.77 -16.60
C ARG A 395 8.54 11.53 -17.91
N ARG A 396 8.35 12.85 -17.90
CA ARG A 396 8.46 13.72 -19.08
C ARG A 396 9.37 14.91 -18.81
N GLY A 397 9.92 15.48 -19.88
CA GLY A 397 10.56 16.80 -19.85
C GLY A 397 12.01 16.82 -19.37
N GLU A 398 12.69 15.67 -19.33
CA GLU A 398 14.11 15.59 -18.99
C GLU A 398 14.99 16.18 -20.09
N ARG A 399 16.05 16.89 -19.70
CA ARG A 399 16.97 17.54 -20.64
C ARG A 399 18.38 17.02 -20.43
N PHE A 400 19.02 16.56 -21.51
CA PHE A 400 20.41 16.13 -21.50
C PHE A 400 21.27 17.12 -22.27
N LYS A 401 22.48 17.38 -21.75
CA LYS A 401 23.32 18.49 -22.21
C LYS A 401 23.89 18.32 -23.63
N ASP A 402 23.81 17.14 -24.23
CA ASP A 402 24.37 16.81 -25.55
C ASP A 402 23.50 15.80 -26.34
N ALA A 403 22.19 15.80 -26.11
CA ALA A 403 21.29 14.87 -26.77
C ALA A 403 20.69 15.43 -28.08
N PRO A 404 20.37 14.57 -29.07
CA PRO A 404 19.79 14.98 -30.35
C PRO A 404 18.36 15.57 -30.24
N PHE A 405 17.72 15.46 -29.07
CA PHE A 405 16.40 16.01 -28.80
C PHE A 405 16.43 16.89 -27.54
N ASP A 406 15.66 17.98 -27.56
CA ASP A 406 15.60 18.98 -26.48
C ASP A 406 14.96 18.44 -25.19
N GLN A 407 14.03 17.50 -25.30
CA GLN A 407 13.32 16.90 -24.17
C GLN A 407 13.11 15.40 -24.36
N TRP A 408 13.23 14.69 -23.26
CA TRP A 408 13.13 13.25 -23.18
C TRP A 408 12.14 12.83 -22.10
N SER A 409 11.45 11.74 -22.41
CA SER A 409 10.55 11.04 -21.51
C SER A 409 11.15 9.70 -21.15
N TRP A 410 10.97 9.27 -19.91
CA TRP A 410 11.27 7.89 -19.51
C TRP A 410 10.00 7.07 -19.61
N GLY A 411 10.07 5.88 -20.20
CA GLY A 411 8.93 5.00 -20.34
C GLY A 411 9.29 3.58 -20.74
N CYS A 412 8.27 2.78 -21.00
CA CYS A 412 8.40 1.41 -21.49
C CYS A 412 7.37 1.12 -22.59
N ARG A 413 7.62 0.07 -23.38
CA ARG A 413 6.65 -0.40 -24.39
C ARG A 413 5.48 -1.10 -23.73
N ILE A 414 4.26 -0.82 -24.21
CA ILE A 414 3.09 -1.60 -23.85
C ILE A 414 3.17 -2.95 -24.59
N GLY A 415 3.39 -4.03 -23.84
CA GLY A 415 3.55 -5.39 -24.37
C GLY A 415 4.93 -6.01 -24.15
N ASP A 416 5.95 -5.21 -23.82
CA ASP A 416 7.25 -5.69 -23.35
C ASP A 416 7.83 -4.69 -22.35
N HIS A 417 7.39 -4.84 -21.10
CA HIS A 417 7.76 -3.94 -20.01
C HIS A 417 9.16 -4.19 -19.47
N SER A 418 9.87 -5.23 -19.95
CA SER A 418 11.29 -5.44 -19.65
C SER A 418 12.18 -4.45 -20.37
N VAL A 419 11.67 -3.84 -21.45
CA VAL A 419 12.38 -2.86 -22.28
C VAL A 419 11.93 -1.45 -21.93
N GLU A 420 12.62 -0.86 -20.95
CA GLU A 420 12.46 0.56 -20.57
C GLU A 420 13.58 1.43 -21.13
N GLY A 421 13.29 2.73 -21.29
CA GLY A 421 14.28 3.66 -21.79
C GLY A 421 13.76 5.07 -22.03
N TRP A 422 14.67 5.89 -22.55
CA TRP A 422 14.42 7.23 -23.01
C TRP A 422 13.68 7.23 -24.34
N ILE A 423 12.61 8.00 -24.40
CA ILE A 423 11.77 8.26 -25.56
C ILE A 423 11.86 9.76 -25.83
N PRO A 424 12.18 10.21 -27.05
CA PRO A 424 12.08 11.63 -27.37
C PRO A 424 10.66 12.12 -27.06
N THR A 425 10.48 13.16 -26.24
CA THR A 425 9.13 13.50 -25.76
C THR A 425 8.19 13.86 -26.90
N LEU A 426 8.73 14.50 -27.94
CA LEU A 426 7.98 14.81 -29.16
C LEU A 426 7.44 13.54 -29.84
N ALA A 427 8.14 12.41 -29.75
CA ALA A 427 7.73 11.18 -30.43
C ALA A 427 6.43 10.58 -29.93
N HIS A 428 5.94 10.97 -28.75
CA HIS A 428 4.67 10.49 -28.19
C HIS A 428 3.77 11.63 -27.68
N THR A 429 4.31 12.85 -27.55
CA THR A 429 3.57 14.04 -27.13
C THR A 429 3.68 15.12 -28.21
N LEU A 430 2.54 15.56 -28.73
CA LEU A 430 2.49 16.69 -29.65
C LEU A 430 2.61 17.99 -28.85
N TYR A 431 3.69 18.75 -29.04
CA TYR A 431 3.84 20.08 -28.44
C TYR A 431 3.45 21.17 -29.45
N VAL A 432 2.78 22.21 -28.95
CA VAL A 432 2.68 23.52 -29.61
C VAL A 432 4.02 24.23 -29.39
N ALA A 433 4.78 24.47 -30.46
CA ALA A 433 6.07 25.15 -30.35
C ALA A 433 5.88 26.67 -30.39
N THR A 434 6.40 27.38 -29.38
CA THR A 434 6.53 28.85 -29.40
C THR A 434 8.01 29.22 -29.48
N ARG A 435 8.52 29.44 -30.69
CA ARG A 435 9.78 30.19 -30.85
C ARG A 435 9.89 30.87 -32.21
N SER A 436 9.93 32.20 -32.17
CA SER A 436 10.24 33.06 -33.32
C SER A 436 11.72 33.00 -33.67
N ALA A 437 12.05 32.74 -34.94
CA ALA A 437 13.35 33.10 -35.52
C ALA A 437 13.14 33.68 -36.93
N PRO A 438 13.98 34.63 -37.38
CA PRO A 438 13.76 35.32 -38.65
C PRO A 438 14.10 34.39 -39.83
N ALA A 439 13.12 34.08 -40.67
CA ALA A 439 13.34 33.36 -41.92
C ALA A 439 14.11 34.23 -42.92
N THR A 440 15.23 33.74 -43.47
CA THR A 440 16.01 34.44 -44.50
C THR A 440 16.12 33.66 -45.82
N ALA A 441 15.30 32.63 -46.04
CA ALA A 441 15.28 31.87 -47.30
C ALA A 441 13.86 31.80 -47.92
N PRO A 442 13.70 31.92 -49.25
CA PRO A 442 12.41 31.78 -49.93
C PRO A 442 11.92 30.32 -49.89
N GLY A 443 10.69 30.11 -49.42
CA GLY A 443 10.03 28.79 -49.42
C GLY A 443 9.72 28.20 -48.03
N ILE A 444 10.20 28.82 -46.96
CA ILE A 444 9.78 28.49 -45.58
C ILE A 444 8.76 29.56 -45.15
N GLN A 445 7.49 29.16 -44.95
CA GLN A 445 6.53 30.05 -44.27
C GLN A 445 6.91 30.17 -42.79
N VAL A 446 6.83 31.40 -42.28
CA VAL A 446 7.07 31.74 -40.88
C VAL A 446 6.00 31.06 -40.03
N VAL A 447 6.41 30.29 -39.03
CA VAL A 447 5.49 29.75 -38.01
C VAL A 447 5.32 30.82 -36.95
N GLU A 448 4.08 31.27 -36.71
CA GLU A 448 3.73 32.29 -35.74
C GLU A 448 3.40 31.68 -34.37
N GLU A 449 3.49 32.49 -33.32
CA GLU A 449 3.05 32.09 -31.98
C GLU A 449 1.53 31.84 -31.99
N GLY A 450 1.14 30.56 -31.88
CA GLY A 450 -0.26 30.12 -31.96
C GLY A 450 -0.54 29.10 -33.08
N ASP A 451 0.44 28.83 -33.94
CA ASP A 451 0.29 27.84 -35.00
C ASP A 451 0.31 26.40 -34.46
N LEU A 452 -0.67 25.59 -34.89
CA LEU A 452 -0.78 24.18 -34.56
C LEU A 452 -0.19 23.33 -35.70
N LEU A 453 0.91 22.62 -35.41
CA LEU A 453 1.53 21.69 -36.35
C LEU A 453 0.88 20.30 -36.23
N VAL A 454 0.11 19.89 -37.23
CA VAL A 454 -0.57 18.57 -37.27
C VAL A 454 -0.02 17.73 -38.40
N ALA A 455 0.26 16.44 -38.13
CA ALA A 455 0.66 15.51 -39.18
C ALA A 455 -0.51 15.21 -40.14
N ARG A 456 -0.24 15.22 -41.46
CA ARG A 456 -1.21 15.04 -42.57
C ARG A 456 -2.21 13.88 -42.44
N GLY A 457 -1.93 12.89 -41.60
CA GLY A 457 -2.78 11.72 -41.35
C GLY A 457 -3.73 11.82 -40.16
N GLN A 458 -3.67 12.89 -39.37
CA GLN A 458 -4.57 13.08 -38.23
C GLN A 458 -5.66 14.10 -38.57
N ARG A 459 -6.89 13.62 -38.69
CA ARG A 459 -8.10 14.45 -38.78
C ARG A 459 -8.82 14.39 -37.44
N GLY A 460 -9.06 15.52 -36.81
CA GLY A 460 -9.74 15.62 -35.52
C GLY A 460 -9.97 17.06 -35.08
N GLN A 461 -10.72 17.26 -33.99
CA GLN A 461 -10.85 18.56 -33.31
C GLN A 461 -9.72 18.70 -32.28
N TYR A 462 -9.08 19.87 -32.27
CA TYR A 462 -7.98 20.20 -31.36
C TYR A 462 -8.35 21.41 -30.50
N PHE A 463 -7.92 21.40 -29.24
CA PHE A 463 -8.22 22.45 -28.26
C PHE A 463 -6.93 23.16 -27.84
N TRP A 464 -6.96 24.49 -27.75
CA TRP A 464 -5.83 25.31 -27.31
C TRP A 464 -5.97 25.67 -25.83
N GLY A 465 -4.85 25.76 -25.11
CA GLY A 465 -4.79 26.21 -23.71
C GLY A 465 -3.53 27.06 -23.49
N TRP A 466 -3.63 28.11 -22.65
CA TRP A 466 -2.57 29.10 -22.43
C TRP A 466 -1.81 28.83 -21.12
N ASN A 467 -0.53 29.21 -21.06
CA ASN A 467 0.26 29.29 -19.84
C ASN A 467 0.31 30.76 -19.36
N HIS A 468 -0.32 31.07 -18.22
CA HIS A 468 -0.24 32.41 -17.63
C HIS A 468 0.99 32.55 -16.74
N ARG A 469 1.99 33.35 -17.15
CA ARG A 469 3.08 33.78 -16.26
C ARG A 469 2.64 35.00 -15.46
N GLY A 470 2.03 34.77 -14.29
CA GLY A 470 1.85 35.81 -13.27
C GLY A 470 3.16 36.08 -12.55
N GLY A 471 3.71 37.28 -12.73
CA GLY A 471 4.79 37.81 -11.89
C GLY A 471 4.30 38.07 -10.47
N CYS A 472 5.23 38.00 -9.52
CA CYS A 472 5.02 38.18 -8.09
C CYS A 472 4.02 39.30 -7.75
N LEU A 473 2.88 38.92 -7.16
CA LEU A 473 2.46 39.27 -5.80
C LEU A 473 1.10 38.59 -5.54
N GLY A 474 1.14 37.48 -4.79
CA GLY A 474 -0.06 36.82 -4.25
C GLY A 474 -0.55 35.59 -5.03
N GLY A 475 -0.53 34.43 -4.36
CA GLY A 475 -1.44 33.30 -4.53
C GLY A 475 -1.48 32.51 -5.86
N GLY A 476 -1.34 31.18 -5.77
CA GLY A 476 -2.00 30.25 -6.71
C GLY A 476 -1.10 29.40 -7.62
N LEU A 477 -1.00 28.11 -7.26
CA LEU A 477 -0.89 26.89 -8.07
C LEU A 477 0.06 26.85 -9.29
N GLN A 478 1.07 25.95 -9.21
CA GLN A 478 1.82 25.42 -10.35
C GLN A 478 1.10 24.19 -10.94
N GLY A 479 0.66 24.29 -12.20
CA GLY A 479 0.11 23.17 -12.98
C GLY A 479 -0.14 23.59 -14.44
N TRP A 480 -0.08 22.64 -15.37
CA TRP A 480 -0.26 22.90 -16.81
C TRP A 480 -1.73 23.13 -17.21
N PHE A 481 -2.70 22.96 -16.31
CA PHE A 481 -4.12 23.24 -16.56
C PHE A 481 -4.86 23.59 -15.25
N PRO A 482 -5.53 24.75 -15.13
CA PRO A 482 -6.57 24.95 -14.13
C PRO A 482 -7.89 24.33 -14.60
N TYR A 483 -8.58 23.65 -13.68
CA TYR A 483 -9.95 23.16 -13.84
C TYR A 483 -10.90 24.37 -13.72
N ALA A 484 -11.39 24.90 -14.84
CA ALA A 484 -12.52 25.83 -14.89
C ALA A 484 -13.13 25.86 -16.30
N ASP A 485 -14.46 25.87 -16.36
CA ASP A 485 -15.29 25.43 -17.50
C ASP A 485 -15.33 26.34 -18.74
N ASP A 486 -14.58 27.46 -18.80
CA ASP A 486 -14.75 28.47 -19.87
C ASP A 486 -13.46 28.79 -20.67
N THR A 487 -12.35 28.08 -20.48
CA THR A 487 -11.05 28.41 -21.11
C THR A 487 -10.73 27.70 -22.43
N TRP A 488 -11.63 26.86 -22.94
CA TRP A 488 -11.38 26.08 -24.16
C TRP A 488 -12.00 26.77 -25.38
N GLN A 489 -11.15 27.30 -26.28
CA GLN A 489 -11.61 27.69 -27.61
C GLN A 489 -11.22 26.60 -28.64
N PRO A 490 -12.17 26.16 -29.49
CA PRO A 490 -11.87 25.20 -30.54
C PRO A 490 -10.92 25.83 -31.57
N VAL A 491 -9.80 25.17 -31.86
CA VAL A 491 -8.93 25.58 -32.96
C VAL A 491 -9.57 25.09 -34.25
N HIS A 492 -10.07 26.03 -35.06
CA HIS A 492 -10.74 25.67 -36.30
C HIS A 492 -9.72 25.07 -37.28
N PRO A 493 -9.99 23.93 -37.92
CA PRO A 493 -9.06 23.27 -38.86
C PRO A 493 -8.69 24.10 -40.11
N ALA A 494 -9.25 25.31 -40.24
CA ALA A 494 -8.93 26.24 -41.30
C ALA A 494 -7.56 26.94 -41.13
N SER A 495 -6.94 26.89 -39.94
CA SER A 495 -5.58 27.42 -39.69
C SER A 495 -4.47 26.35 -39.71
N ALA A 496 -4.80 25.08 -39.96
CA ALA A 496 -3.80 24.03 -40.09
C ALA A 496 -3.11 24.12 -41.46
N LEU A 497 -1.81 24.43 -41.48
CA LEU A 497 -0.99 24.41 -42.70
C LEU A 497 -0.40 23.01 -42.92
N ASP A 498 -0.78 22.37 -44.02
CA ASP A 498 -0.19 21.11 -44.49
C ASP A 498 1.23 21.37 -45.04
N PHE A 499 2.27 20.93 -44.33
CA PHE A 499 3.64 20.96 -44.86
C PHE A 499 3.90 19.74 -45.73
N VAL A 500 3.92 19.94 -47.04
CA VAL A 500 4.41 18.96 -48.02
C VAL A 500 5.94 18.98 -47.99
N THR A 501 6.58 17.91 -47.52
CA THR A 501 7.99 17.68 -47.83
C THR A 501 8.11 17.45 -49.34
N ALA A 502 8.80 18.34 -50.04
CA ALA A 502 9.10 18.17 -51.44
C ALA A 502 9.82 16.83 -51.63
N SER A 503 9.19 15.91 -52.35
CA SER A 503 9.86 14.71 -52.85
C SER A 503 10.98 15.16 -53.79
N SER A 504 12.21 14.76 -53.50
CA SER A 504 13.34 14.82 -54.42
C SER A 504 13.03 13.93 -55.64
N GLY A 505 12.38 14.51 -56.65
CA GLY A 505 12.29 13.97 -58.00
C GLY A 505 13.46 14.53 -58.81
N GLY A 506 14.40 13.65 -59.17
CA GLY A 506 15.49 13.97 -60.06
C GLY A 506 15.00 14.33 -61.47
N ALA A 507 15.72 15.28 -62.07
CA ALA A 507 15.96 15.34 -63.50
C ALA A 507 17.42 14.97 -63.74
#